data_AF-A0A1M5L900-F1
#
_entry.id   AF-A0A1M5L900-F1
#
_cell.length_a   1.000
_cell.length_b   1.000
_cell.length_c   1.000
_cell.angle_alpha   90.00
_cell.angle_beta   90.00
_cell.angle_gamma   90.00
#
_symmetry.space_group_name_H-M   'P 1'
#
loop_
_entity.id
_entity.type
_entity.pdbx_description
1 polymer ?
#
loop_
_entity_poly.entity_id
_entity_poly.type
_entity_poly.pdbx_seq_one_letter_code
_entity_poly.pdbx_strand_id
1 'polypeptide(L)'
;MNRCLKIAVCLSLVLISAGCGRVGLVYNRLDTLARLQLGRYIDLDAAQKAQFDQQFDALWRWHRSEQLPRYAAELRQLQTLALTPISPATLQPLGDQLRRHARTLTAETLAALAPTLASLRDDQVRALLAKLADDRERQARKQARLSDAKWREQRADTAIDRLDDWAGSVTPAQRQRIEAWAAQLQRDDDQDDARDQVGRQQFEALLRQRREPGFSDRLVGFALAPFDEPEPDATRDRTRQLLADLSALATPRQREHLARRLGELADELDALATSR
;
A
#
# COMPACT_ATOMS: atom_id res chain seq x y z
N MET A 1 1.72 4.22 -10.94
CA MET A 1 1.96 3.73 -9.54
C MET A 1 2.71 2.39 -9.56
N ASN A 2 3.98 2.39 -9.16
CA ASN A 2 4.91 1.24 -9.23
C ASN A 2 4.29 -0.04 -8.64
N ARG A 3 4.36 -1.17 -9.35
CA ARG A 3 3.71 -2.41 -8.89
C ARG A 3 4.34 -3.02 -7.64
N CYS A 4 5.62 -2.74 -7.39
CA CYS A 4 6.28 -3.06 -6.12
C CYS A 4 5.68 -2.23 -4.97
N LEU A 5 5.35 -0.96 -5.24
CA LEU A 5 4.54 -0.14 -4.34
C LEU A 5 3.14 -0.73 -4.21
N LYS A 6 2.51 -1.27 -5.26
CA LYS A 6 1.21 -1.98 -5.14
C LYS A 6 1.29 -3.28 -4.36
N ILE A 7 2.41 -4.02 -4.40
CA ILE A 7 2.60 -5.25 -3.60
C ILE A 7 2.87 -4.89 -2.14
N ALA A 8 3.75 -3.92 -1.88
CA ALA A 8 4.00 -3.39 -0.54
C ALA A 8 2.72 -2.77 0.03
N VAL A 9 2.01 -1.96 -0.75
CA VAL A 9 0.70 -1.38 -0.41
C VAL A 9 -0.39 -2.43 -0.36
N CYS A 10 -0.35 -3.54 -1.10
CA CYS A 10 -1.28 -4.66 -0.92
C CYS A 10 -0.98 -5.44 0.36
N LEU A 11 0.29 -5.61 0.73
CA LEU A 11 0.68 -6.15 2.04
C LEU A 11 0.24 -5.21 3.16
N SER A 12 0.42 -3.89 2.99
CA SER A 12 -0.11 -2.86 3.91
C SER A 12 -1.64 -2.80 3.92
N LEU A 13 -2.31 -2.95 2.76
CA LEU A 13 -3.76 -2.89 2.65
C LEU A 13 -4.40 -4.15 3.19
N VAL A 14 -3.81 -5.33 3.03
CA VAL A 14 -4.29 -6.57 3.63
C VAL A 14 -4.31 -6.46 5.16
N LEU A 15 -3.37 -5.69 5.74
CA LEU A 15 -3.38 -5.35 7.17
C LEU A 15 -4.47 -4.34 7.55
N ILE A 16 -4.95 -3.51 6.61
CA ILE A 16 -5.92 -2.42 6.85
C ILE A 16 -7.37 -2.81 6.44
N SER A 17 -7.55 -3.75 5.51
CA SER A 17 -8.85 -4.12 4.93
C SER A 17 -9.43 -5.43 5.46
N ALA A 18 -8.66 -6.21 6.21
CA ALA A 18 -9.21 -7.34 6.94
C ALA A 18 -9.88 -6.83 8.22
N GLY A 19 -11.18 -7.09 8.38
CA GLY A 19 -11.82 -6.97 9.68
C GLY A 19 -11.02 -7.72 10.74
N CYS A 20 -10.96 -7.15 11.95
CA CYS A 20 -10.26 -7.72 13.10
C CYS A 20 -10.62 -9.22 13.23
N GLY A 21 -9.61 -10.10 13.23
CA GLY A 21 -9.76 -11.55 13.27
C GLY A 21 -9.48 -12.32 11.98
N ARG A 22 -9.36 -11.64 10.82
CA ARG A 22 -8.86 -12.26 9.57
C ARG A 22 -7.41 -11.90 9.26
N VAL A 23 -6.86 -10.87 9.91
CA VAL A 23 -5.49 -10.41 9.65
C VAL A 23 -4.52 -11.54 10.00
N GLY A 24 -4.59 -12.13 11.19
CA GLY A 24 -3.67 -13.19 11.59
C GLY A 24 -3.70 -14.44 10.70
N LEU A 25 -4.88 -14.84 10.23
CA LEU A 25 -5.03 -16.00 9.31
C LEU A 25 -4.37 -15.76 7.96
N VAL A 26 -4.57 -14.58 7.37
CA VAL A 26 -3.93 -14.23 6.10
C VAL A 26 -2.44 -14.00 6.32
N TYR A 27 -2.07 -13.31 7.39
CA TYR A 27 -0.71 -12.95 7.75
C TYR A 27 0.19 -14.19 7.90
N ASN A 28 -0.28 -15.21 8.62
CA ASN A 28 0.47 -16.46 8.80
C ASN A 28 0.50 -17.35 7.53
N ARG A 29 -0.12 -16.93 6.43
CA ARG A 29 -0.08 -17.59 5.11
C ARG A 29 0.60 -16.75 4.03
N LEU A 30 1.20 -15.61 4.41
CA LEU A 30 1.75 -14.67 3.43
C LEU A 30 2.95 -15.22 2.66
N ASP A 31 3.69 -16.16 3.21
CA ASP A 31 4.74 -16.91 2.49
C ASP A 31 4.18 -17.61 1.24
N THR A 32 3.07 -18.33 1.43
CA THR A 32 2.39 -19.09 0.37
C THR A 32 1.74 -18.14 -0.62
N LEU A 33 1.10 -17.07 -0.14
CA LEU A 33 0.51 -16.06 -1.01
C LEU A 33 1.57 -15.30 -1.81
N ALA A 34 2.72 -15.00 -1.21
CA ALA A 34 3.83 -14.34 -1.90
C ALA A 34 4.42 -15.24 -2.99
N ARG A 35 4.63 -16.54 -2.71
CA ARG A 35 5.04 -17.51 -3.73
C ARG A 35 4.03 -17.60 -4.89
N LEU A 36 2.75 -17.73 -4.58
CA LEU A 36 1.69 -17.80 -5.59
C LEU A 36 1.67 -16.54 -6.45
N GLN A 37 1.77 -15.37 -5.82
CA GLN A 37 1.78 -14.10 -6.53
C GLN A 37 3.02 -13.96 -7.42
N LEU A 38 4.19 -14.35 -6.93
CA LEU A 38 5.45 -14.32 -7.70
C LEU A 38 5.38 -15.26 -8.92
N GLY A 39 4.83 -16.46 -8.73
CA GLY A 39 4.63 -17.46 -9.80
C GLY A 39 3.73 -16.99 -10.94
N ARG A 40 2.89 -15.96 -10.73
CA ARG A 40 2.08 -15.34 -11.80
C ARG A 40 2.91 -14.50 -12.76
N TYR A 41 4.11 -14.09 -12.35
CA TYR A 41 5.01 -13.21 -13.12
C TYR A 41 6.26 -13.93 -13.60
N ILE A 42 6.81 -14.83 -12.79
CA ILE A 42 8.10 -15.46 -13.03
C ILE A 42 8.01 -16.94 -12.67
N ASP A 43 8.38 -17.81 -13.60
CA ASP A 43 8.60 -19.22 -13.30
C ASP A 43 10.02 -19.42 -12.77
N LEU A 44 10.16 -19.40 -11.45
CA LEU A 44 11.43 -19.61 -10.76
C LEU A 44 11.82 -21.09 -10.76
N ASP A 45 13.10 -21.40 -10.97
CA ASP A 45 13.59 -22.77 -10.78
C ASP A 45 13.71 -23.13 -9.28
N ALA A 46 14.09 -24.38 -8.99
CA ALA A 46 14.16 -24.88 -7.62
C ALA A 46 15.16 -24.10 -6.74
N ALA A 47 16.30 -23.69 -7.31
CA ALA A 47 17.31 -22.94 -6.56
C ALA A 47 16.84 -21.51 -6.28
N GLN A 48 16.22 -20.86 -7.26
CA GLN A 48 15.65 -19.53 -7.11
C GLN A 48 14.49 -19.50 -6.10
N LYS A 49 13.64 -20.55 -6.09
CA LYS A 49 12.55 -20.71 -5.10
C LYS A 49 13.10 -20.85 -3.67
N ALA A 50 14.09 -21.72 -3.48
CA ALA A 50 14.73 -21.90 -2.17
C ALA A 50 15.38 -20.60 -1.67
N GLN A 51 16.04 -19.85 -2.56
CA GLN A 51 16.62 -18.55 -2.23
C GLN A 51 15.54 -17.52 -1.84
N PHE A 52 14.44 -17.45 -2.60
CA PHE A 52 13.31 -16.57 -2.30
C PHE A 52 12.71 -16.89 -0.93
N ASP A 53 12.48 -18.17 -0.62
CA ASP A 53 11.89 -18.59 0.65
C ASP A 53 12.76 -18.18 1.84
N GLN A 54 14.08 -18.40 1.75
CA GLN A 54 15.01 -17.98 2.79
C GLN A 54 15.00 -16.46 3.02
N GLN A 55 14.97 -15.68 1.94
CA GLN A 55 14.92 -14.21 1.98
C GLN A 55 13.60 -13.71 2.56
N PHE A 56 12.49 -14.32 2.14
CA PHE A 56 11.16 -14.01 2.64
C PHE A 56 11.07 -14.28 4.14
N ASP A 57 11.55 -15.43 4.62
CA ASP A 57 11.54 -15.78 6.04
C ASP A 57 12.33 -14.78 6.90
N ALA A 58 13.46 -14.28 6.38
CA ALA A 58 14.25 -13.26 7.05
C ALA A 58 13.51 -11.91 7.12
N LEU A 59 12.99 -11.45 5.98
CA LEU A 59 12.17 -10.23 5.90
C LEU A 59 10.96 -10.33 6.83
N TRP A 60 10.33 -11.50 6.88
CA TRP A 60 9.13 -11.73 7.66
C TRP A 60 9.38 -11.69 9.16
N ARG A 61 10.43 -12.35 9.61
CA ARG A 61 10.86 -12.27 11.02
C ARG A 61 11.18 -10.83 11.42
N TRP A 62 11.91 -10.09 10.58
CA TRP A 62 12.20 -8.68 10.82
C TRP A 62 10.92 -7.84 10.93
N HIS A 63 9.98 -8.00 9.99
CA HIS A 63 8.72 -7.25 10.01
C HIS A 63 7.93 -7.52 11.29
N ARG A 64 7.88 -8.79 11.74
CA ARG A 64 7.20 -9.18 12.97
C ARG A 64 7.86 -8.62 14.21
N SER A 65 9.19 -8.72 14.32
CA SER A 65 9.90 -8.29 15.53
C SER A 65 10.06 -6.78 15.63
N GLU A 66 10.14 -6.07 14.50
CA GLU A 66 10.46 -4.64 14.49
C GLU A 66 9.32 -3.73 14.05
N GLN A 67 8.56 -4.12 13.01
CA GLN A 67 7.57 -3.22 12.42
C GLN A 67 6.20 -3.36 13.10
N LEU A 68 5.74 -4.60 13.38
CA LEU A 68 4.43 -4.81 14.01
C LEU A 68 4.28 -4.11 15.38
N PRO A 69 5.25 -4.19 16.32
CA PRO A 69 5.13 -3.48 17.60
C PRO A 69 5.08 -1.96 17.43
N ARG A 70 5.82 -1.42 16.45
CA ARG A 70 5.79 0.02 16.14
C ARG A 70 4.41 0.42 15.63
N TYR A 71 3.86 -0.33 14.68
CA TYR A 71 2.52 -0.07 14.16
C TYR A 71 1.45 -0.19 15.25
N ALA A 72 1.56 -1.19 16.14
CA ALA A 72 0.65 -1.36 17.27
C ALA A 72 0.67 -0.16 18.22
N ALA A 73 1.86 0.34 18.58
CA ALA A 73 2.00 1.52 19.42
C ALA A 73 1.35 2.76 18.80
N GLU A 74 1.52 2.96 17.49
CA GLU A 74 0.93 4.08 16.76
C GLU A 74 -0.59 3.96 16.61
N LEU A 75 -1.11 2.75 16.41
CA LEU A 75 -2.55 2.49 16.40
C LEU A 75 -3.19 2.84 17.75
N ARG A 76 -2.50 2.61 18.87
CA ARG A 76 -2.97 3.05 20.21
C ARG A 76 -2.97 4.56 20.39
N GLN A 77 -2.01 5.26 19.79
CA GLN A 77 -2.04 6.72 19.73
C GLN A 77 -3.25 7.21 18.91
N LEU A 78 -3.50 6.59 17.75
CA LEU A 78 -4.67 6.88 16.92
C LEU A 78 -5.98 6.56 17.62
N GLN A 79 -6.05 5.48 18.39
CA GLN A 79 -7.21 5.12 19.22
C GLN A 79 -7.59 6.25 20.16
N THR A 80 -6.60 6.87 20.81
CA THR A 80 -6.83 8.01 21.71
C THR A 80 -7.31 9.23 20.93
N LEU A 81 -6.66 9.53 19.80
CA LEU A 81 -7.02 10.67 18.95
C LEU A 81 -8.43 10.56 18.36
N ALA A 82 -8.88 9.34 18.03
CA ALA A 82 -10.19 9.08 17.43
C ALA A 82 -11.37 9.54 18.31
N LEU A 83 -11.18 9.64 19.63
CA LEU A 83 -12.20 10.07 20.58
C LEU A 83 -12.52 11.57 20.50
N THR A 84 -11.73 12.36 19.79
CA THR A 84 -11.91 13.81 19.64
C THR A 84 -11.84 14.26 18.18
N PRO A 85 -12.47 15.39 17.80
CA PRO A 85 -12.27 15.97 16.47
C PRO A 85 -10.78 16.24 16.21
N ILE A 86 -10.29 15.86 15.02
CA ILE A 86 -8.89 16.09 14.61
C ILE A 86 -8.81 17.18 13.55
N SER A 87 -7.70 17.92 13.54
CA SER A 87 -7.44 18.97 12.56
C SER A 87 -6.55 18.47 11.41
N PRO A 88 -6.52 19.17 10.26
CA PRO A 88 -5.56 18.88 9.20
C PRO A 88 -4.09 18.91 9.68
N ALA A 89 -3.76 19.81 10.60
CA ALA A 89 -2.43 19.92 11.19
C ALA A 89 -2.05 18.70 12.05
N THR A 90 -3.03 18.06 12.70
CA THR A 90 -2.84 16.80 13.42
C THR A 90 -2.63 15.62 12.46
N LEU A 91 -3.26 15.66 11.28
CA LEU A 91 -3.18 14.60 10.26
C LEU A 91 -1.88 14.59 9.45
N GLN A 92 -1.22 15.73 9.31
CA GLN A 92 0.05 15.84 8.58
C GLN A 92 1.15 14.91 9.13
N PRO A 93 1.54 14.99 10.42
CA PRO A 93 2.59 14.13 10.95
C PRO A 93 2.23 12.63 10.90
N LEU A 94 0.94 12.29 11.03
CA LEU A 94 0.44 10.92 10.87
C LEU A 94 0.65 10.41 9.44
N GLY A 95 0.35 11.24 8.43
CA GLY A 95 0.60 10.92 7.03
C GLY A 95 2.10 10.74 6.72
N ASP A 96 2.96 11.55 7.33
CA ASP A 96 4.41 11.45 7.16
C ASP A 96 4.98 10.18 7.80
N GLN A 97 4.41 9.76 8.93
CA GLN A 97 4.76 8.51 9.58
C GLN A 97 4.38 7.29 8.74
N LEU A 98 3.15 7.24 8.22
CA LEU A 98 2.74 6.18 7.29
C LEU A 98 3.62 6.12 6.03
N ARG A 99 4.05 7.27 5.51
CA ARG A 99 5.02 7.35 4.41
C ARG A 99 6.36 6.71 4.79
N ARG A 100 6.90 7.02 5.97
CA ARG A 100 8.17 6.46 6.44
C ARG A 100 8.10 4.93 6.60
N HIS A 101 6.98 4.40 7.08
CA HIS A 101 6.76 2.95 7.19
C HIS A 101 6.71 2.29 5.82
N ALA A 102 5.93 2.85 4.90
CA ALA A 102 5.86 2.33 3.53
C ALA A 102 7.22 2.39 2.82
N ARG A 103 8.00 3.46 3.05
CA ARG A 103 9.37 3.60 2.52
C ARG A 103 10.31 2.54 3.09
N THR A 104 10.30 2.34 4.41
CA THR A 104 11.13 1.34 5.11
C THR A 104 10.79 -0.07 4.65
N LEU A 105 9.51 -0.43 4.64
CA LEU A 105 9.03 -1.73 4.16
C LEU A 105 9.44 -1.98 2.71
N THR A 106 9.31 -0.97 1.84
CA THR A 106 9.71 -1.09 0.43
C THR A 106 11.21 -1.32 0.28
N ALA A 107 12.03 -0.59 1.04
CA ALA A 107 13.49 -0.72 1.02
C ALA A 107 13.93 -2.14 1.43
N GLU A 108 13.47 -2.62 2.59
CA GLU A 108 13.82 -3.94 3.11
C GLU A 108 13.30 -5.06 2.22
N THR A 109 12.07 -4.93 1.71
CA THR A 109 11.51 -5.93 0.78
C THR A 109 12.34 -6.03 -0.49
N LEU A 110 12.74 -4.90 -1.09
CA LEU A 110 13.51 -4.96 -2.33
C LEU A 110 14.96 -5.35 -2.12
N ALA A 111 15.58 -4.97 -1.00
CA ALA A 111 16.89 -5.48 -0.63
C ALA A 111 16.85 -7.01 -0.46
N ALA A 112 15.81 -7.55 0.19
CA ALA A 112 15.61 -8.98 0.33
C ALA A 112 15.39 -9.69 -1.02
N LEU A 113 14.62 -9.08 -1.94
CA LEU A 113 14.32 -9.68 -3.25
C LEU A 113 15.40 -9.47 -4.32
N ALA A 114 16.34 -8.55 -4.10
CA ALA A 114 17.36 -8.19 -5.08
C ALA A 114 18.19 -9.39 -5.57
N PRO A 115 18.65 -10.33 -4.72
CA PRO A 115 19.43 -11.47 -5.21
C PRO A 115 18.57 -12.43 -6.04
N THR A 116 17.27 -12.56 -5.74
CA THR A 116 16.34 -13.34 -6.57
C THR A 116 16.18 -12.69 -7.94
N LEU A 117 16.00 -11.37 -8.00
CA LEU A 117 15.94 -10.64 -9.27
C LEU A 117 17.26 -10.70 -10.04
N ALA A 118 18.41 -10.64 -9.37
CA ALA A 118 19.73 -10.77 -9.99
C ALA A 118 19.97 -12.15 -10.60
N SER A 119 19.41 -13.20 -9.97
CA SER A 119 19.53 -14.59 -10.42
C SER A 119 18.69 -14.94 -11.64
N LEU A 120 17.77 -14.06 -12.07
CA LEU A 120 16.89 -14.33 -13.20
C LEU A 120 17.67 -14.53 -14.48
N ARG A 121 17.27 -15.51 -15.28
CA ARG A 121 17.74 -15.72 -16.64
C ARG A 121 17.07 -14.73 -17.61
N ASP A 122 17.65 -14.58 -18.80
CA ASP A 122 17.16 -13.57 -19.78
C ASP A 122 15.75 -13.91 -20.32
N ASP A 123 15.40 -15.19 -20.43
CA ASP A 123 14.03 -15.65 -20.72
C ASP A 123 13.05 -15.24 -19.61
N GLN A 124 13.43 -15.43 -18.34
CA GLN A 124 12.60 -15.06 -17.19
C GLN A 124 12.39 -13.54 -17.10
N VAL A 125 13.42 -12.73 -17.37
CA VAL A 125 13.30 -11.26 -17.41
C VAL A 125 12.37 -10.82 -18.54
N ARG A 126 12.49 -11.40 -19.74
CA ARG A 126 11.57 -11.11 -20.85
C ARG A 126 10.13 -11.48 -20.49
N ALA A 127 9.91 -12.65 -19.88
CA ALA A 127 8.59 -13.10 -19.44
C ALA A 127 7.99 -12.15 -18.40
N LEU A 128 8.78 -11.74 -17.40
CA LEU A 128 8.39 -10.75 -16.38
C LEU A 128 7.93 -9.44 -17.03
N LEU A 129 8.77 -8.85 -17.89
CA LEU A 129 8.48 -7.59 -18.55
C LEU A 129 7.24 -7.68 -19.44
N ALA A 130 7.08 -8.77 -20.19
CA ALA A 130 5.90 -9.02 -21.00
C ALA A 130 4.62 -9.14 -20.16
N LYS A 131 4.69 -9.87 -19.04
CA LYS A 131 3.55 -10.03 -18.13
C LYS A 131 3.15 -8.70 -17.48
N LEU A 132 4.14 -7.90 -17.08
CA LEU A 132 3.92 -6.55 -16.58
C LEU A 132 3.27 -5.66 -17.66
N ALA A 133 3.70 -5.74 -18.91
CA ALA A 133 3.09 -4.97 -20.00
C ALA A 133 1.61 -5.37 -20.21
N ASP A 134 1.29 -6.66 -20.32
CA ASP A 134 -0.08 -7.18 -20.50
C ASP A 134 -1.01 -6.74 -19.36
N ASP A 135 -0.58 -6.93 -18.10
CA ASP A 135 -1.38 -6.53 -16.94
C ASP A 135 -1.64 -5.01 -16.94
N ARG A 136 -0.75 -4.20 -17.52
CA ARG A 136 -0.90 -2.73 -17.55
C ARG A 136 -1.91 -2.37 -18.62
N GLU A 137 -1.76 -2.94 -19.80
CA GLU A 137 -2.68 -2.71 -20.91
C GLU A 137 -4.12 -3.10 -20.52
N ARG A 138 -4.31 -4.23 -19.81
CA ARG A 138 -5.61 -4.62 -19.26
C ARG A 138 -6.17 -3.56 -18.30
N GLN A 139 -5.32 -2.98 -17.45
CA GLN A 139 -5.75 -1.95 -16.51
C GLN A 139 -6.09 -0.64 -17.22
N ALA A 140 -5.25 -0.19 -18.16
CA ALA A 140 -5.48 0.99 -18.97
C ALA A 140 -6.79 0.87 -19.76
N ARG A 141 -7.05 -0.29 -20.38
CA ARG A 141 -8.32 -0.57 -21.08
C ARG A 141 -9.54 -0.49 -20.15
N LYS A 142 -9.42 -0.92 -18.90
CA LYS A 142 -10.51 -0.80 -17.90
C LYS A 142 -10.74 0.66 -17.52
N GLN A 143 -9.66 1.42 -17.32
CA GLN A 143 -9.70 2.82 -16.92
C GLN A 143 -10.20 3.74 -18.05
N ALA A 144 -9.79 3.51 -19.29
CA ALA A 144 -10.24 4.26 -20.46
C ALA A 144 -11.74 4.12 -20.75
N ARG A 145 -12.38 3.04 -20.25
CA ARG A 145 -13.83 2.83 -20.37
C ARG A 145 -14.65 3.58 -19.32
N LEU A 146 -14.00 4.20 -18.33
CA LEU A 146 -14.65 4.87 -17.21
C LEU A 146 -14.76 6.36 -17.50
N SER A 147 -15.97 6.90 -17.57
CA SER A 147 -16.18 8.35 -17.64
C SER A 147 -15.73 9.03 -16.34
N ASP A 148 -15.38 10.32 -16.41
CA ASP A 148 -14.97 11.10 -15.24
C ASP A 148 -16.03 11.11 -14.14
N ALA A 149 -17.31 11.21 -14.50
CA ALA A 149 -18.41 11.15 -13.55
C ALA A 149 -18.43 9.82 -12.79
N LYS A 150 -18.33 8.70 -13.52
CA LYS A 150 -18.30 7.36 -12.93
C LYS A 150 -17.02 7.11 -12.13
N TRP A 151 -15.90 7.71 -12.54
CA TRP A 151 -14.66 7.68 -11.77
C TRP A 151 -14.83 8.38 -10.42
N ARG A 152 -15.38 9.61 -10.39
CA ARG A 152 -15.63 10.34 -9.14
C ARG A 152 -16.62 9.61 -8.25
N GLU A 153 -17.68 9.06 -8.82
CA GLU A 153 -18.65 8.20 -8.11
C GLU A 153 -17.96 7.03 -7.41
N GLN A 154 -17.13 6.26 -8.13
CA GLN A 154 -16.35 5.16 -7.53
C GLN A 154 -15.41 5.62 -6.40
N ARG A 155 -14.86 6.83 -6.49
CA ARG A 155 -14.01 7.40 -5.42
C ARG A 155 -14.85 7.74 -4.18
N ALA A 156 -16.05 8.29 -4.36
CA ALA A 156 -16.98 8.56 -3.28
C ALA A 156 -17.43 7.26 -2.60
N ASP A 157 -17.89 6.28 -3.38
CA ASP A 157 -18.33 4.97 -2.87
C ASP A 157 -17.23 4.27 -2.08
N THR A 158 -16.00 4.24 -2.62
CA THR A 158 -14.85 3.66 -1.92
C THR A 158 -14.57 4.36 -0.59
N ALA A 159 -14.74 5.69 -0.52
CA ALA A 159 -14.52 6.44 0.71
C ALA A 159 -15.65 6.22 1.73
N ILE A 160 -16.89 6.06 1.25
CA ILE A 160 -18.05 5.72 2.06
C ILE A 160 -17.89 4.32 2.66
N ASP A 161 -17.59 3.32 1.85
CA ASP A 161 -17.39 1.94 2.29
C ASP A 161 -16.28 1.85 3.35
N ARG A 162 -15.17 2.56 3.13
CA ARG A 162 -14.07 2.62 4.11
C ARG A 162 -14.48 3.27 5.43
N LEU A 163 -15.26 4.36 5.37
CA LEU A 163 -15.75 5.02 6.58
C LEU A 163 -16.73 4.11 7.32
N ASP A 164 -17.61 3.43 6.59
CA ASP A 164 -18.57 2.47 7.14
C ASP A 164 -17.85 1.31 7.85
N ASP A 165 -16.86 0.72 7.18
CA ASP A 165 -16.04 -0.34 7.75
C ASP A 165 -15.34 0.15 9.03
N TRP A 166 -14.64 1.28 8.98
CA TRP A 166 -13.75 1.68 10.06
C TRP A 166 -14.44 2.38 11.23
N ALA A 167 -15.46 3.17 10.97
CA ALA A 167 -16.13 3.99 11.98
C ALA A 167 -17.61 3.62 12.17
N GLY A 168 -18.20 2.80 11.29
CA GLY A 168 -19.62 2.45 11.30
C GLY A 168 -20.48 3.37 10.43
N SER A 169 -21.79 3.09 10.43
CA SER A 169 -22.78 3.66 9.50
C SER A 169 -22.58 5.14 9.14
N VAL A 170 -22.34 5.39 7.86
CA VAL A 170 -22.12 6.74 7.31
C VAL A 170 -23.39 7.58 7.41
N THR A 171 -23.27 8.79 8.00
CA THR A 171 -24.40 9.73 8.12
C THR A 171 -24.67 10.48 6.81
N PRO A 172 -25.88 11.05 6.61
CA PRO A 172 -26.17 11.88 5.43
C PRO A 172 -25.18 13.05 5.24
N ALA A 173 -24.75 13.69 6.33
CA ALA A 173 -23.80 14.79 6.28
C ALA A 173 -22.39 14.33 5.84
N GLN A 174 -21.94 13.18 6.34
CA GLN A 174 -20.66 12.58 5.94
C GLN A 174 -20.69 12.16 4.46
N ARG A 175 -21.78 11.54 4.00
CA ARG A 175 -21.98 11.18 2.59
C ARG A 175 -21.89 12.39 1.68
N GLN A 176 -22.65 13.45 1.98
CA GLN A 176 -22.63 14.69 1.20
C GLN A 176 -21.22 15.30 1.16
N ARG A 177 -20.49 15.26 2.29
CA ARG A 177 -19.12 15.77 2.36
C ARG A 177 -18.14 14.97 1.51
N ILE A 178 -18.29 13.64 1.46
CA ILE A 178 -17.49 12.75 0.62
C ILE A 178 -17.80 12.98 -0.86
N GLU A 179 -19.07 13.09 -1.24
CA GLU A 179 -19.49 13.37 -2.61
C GLU A 179 -18.95 14.72 -3.10
N ALA A 180 -19.00 15.76 -2.24
CA ALA A 180 -18.42 17.07 -2.55
C ALA A 180 -16.89 17.02 -2.73
N TRP A 181 -16.18 16.22 -1.91
CA TRP A 181 -14.75 15.98 -2.12
C TRP A 181 -14.48 15.27 -3.44
N ALA A 182 -15.23 14.22 -3.74
CA ALA A 182 -15.07 13.44 -4.96
C ALA A 182 -15.33 14.26 -6.22
N ALA A 183 -16.33 15.16 -6.18
CA ALA A 183 -16.65 16.09 -7.27
C ALA A 183 -15.47 17.02 -7.64
N GLN A 184 -14.61 17.35 -6.68
CA GLN A 184 -13.43 18.22 -6.88
C GLN A 184 -12.20 17.47 -7.40
N LEU A 185 -12.25 16.13 -7.46
CA LEU A 185 -11.12 15.34 -7.93
C LEU A 185 -10.94 15.52 -9.44
N GLN A 186 -9.69 15.75 -9.83
CA GLN A 186 -9.25 15.80 -11.21
C GLN A 186 -8.50 14.51 -11.52
N ARG A 187 -8.77 13.99 -12.73
CA ARG A 187 -8.13 12.81 -13.28
C ARG A 187 -7.24 13.28 -14.42
N ASP A 188 -5.95 12.94 -14.36
CA ASP A 188 -4.98 13.26 -15.40
C ASP A 188 -4.36 11.95 -15.90
N ASP A 189 -5.11 11.25 -16.76
CA ASP A 189 -4.72 9.96 -17.29
C ASP A 189 -3.45 10.07 -18.15
N ASP A 190 -3.29 11.16 -18.90
CA ASP A 190 -2.15 11.36 -19.79
C ASP A 190 -0.84 11.53 -19.00
N GLN A 191 -0.87 12.35 -17.93
CA GLN A 191 0.30 12.52 -17.06
C GLN A 191 0.62 11.23 -16.28
N ASP A 192 -0.40 10.49 -15.84
CA ASP A 192 -0.22 9.20 -15.17
C ASP A 192 0.37 8.15 -16.12
N ASP A 193 -0.11 8.10 -17.37
CA ASP A 193 0.40 7.16 -18.36
C ASP A 193 1.84 7.46 -18.78
N ALA A 194 2.19 8.74 -18.95
CA ALA A 194 3.54 9.18 -19.25
C ALA A 194 4.52 8.80 -18.12
N ARG A 195 4.15 9.09 -16.86
CA ARG A 195 4.95 8.70 -15.68
C ARG A 195 5.16 7.19 -15.61
N ASP A 196 4.10 6.41 -15.78
CA ASP A 196 4.19 4.96 -15.76
C ASP A 196 5.02 4.41 -16.93
N GLN A 197 5.03 5.08 -18.10
CA GLN A 197 5.86 4.70 -19.25
C GLN A 197 7.35 4.91 -18.95
N VAL A 198 7.71 6.08 -18.41
CA VAL A 198 9.09 6.40 -18.01
C VAL A 198 9.58 5.41 -16.96
N GLY A 199 8.79 5.18 -15.90
CA GLY A 199 9.13 4.22 -14.85
C GLY A 199 9.33 2.80 -15.37
N ARG A 200 8.54 2.38 -16.37
CA ARG A 200 8.73 1.07 -17.02
C ARG A 200 10.06 0.98 -17.76
N GLN A 201 10.41 1.99 -18.55
CA GLN A 201 11.67 2.00 -19.31
C GLN A 201 12.88 1.98 -18.37
N GLN A 202 12.82 2.74 -17.28
CA GLN A 202 13.84 2.74 -16.23
C GLN A 202 13.95 1.37 -15.55
N PHE A 203 12.82 0.75 -15.19
CA PHE A 203 12.82 -0.59 -14.59
C PHE A 203 13.37 -1.67 -15.53
N GLU A 204 13.02 -1.59 -16.81
CA GLU A 204 13.54 -2.49 -17.84
C GLU A 204 15.06 -2.34 -18.00
N ALA A 205 15.56 -1.10 -18.08
CA ALA A 205 17.00 -0.83 -18.14
C ALA A 205 17.72 -1.36 -16.90
N LEU A 206 17.13 -1.17 -15.72
CA LEU A 206 17.66 -1.67 -14.45
C LEU A 206 17.75 -3.20 -14.44
N LEU A 207 16.73 -3.92 -14.90
CA LEU A 207 16.74 -5.39 -14.97
C LEU A 207 17.73 -5.94 -16.00
N ARG A 208 18.05 -5.18 -17.06
CA ARG A 208 19.12 -5.56 -17.99
C ARG A 208 20.50 -5.52 -17.31
N GLN A 209 20.68 -4.66 -16.32
CA GLN A 209 21.91 -4.51 -15.54
C GLN A 209 21.87 -5.29 -14.20
N ARG A 210 20.99 -6.29 -14.07
CA ARG A 210 20.76 -7.01 -12.81
C ARG A 210 21.95 -7.79 -12.26
N ARG A 211 22.93 -8.09 -13.10
CA ARG A 211 24.17 -8.81 -12.75
C ARG A 211 25.33 -7.88 -12.41
N GLU A 212 25.18 -6.58 -12.64
CA GLU A 212 26.22 -5.60 -12.36
C GLU A 212 26.34 -5.32 -10.85
N PRO A 213 27.55 -5.03 -10.34
CA PRO A 213 27.72 -4.59 -8.96
C PRO A 213 26.80 -3.43 -8.60
N GLY A 214 26.29 -3.41 -7.35
CA GLY A 214 25.39 -2.37 -6.87
C GLY A 214 23.96 -2.42 -7.41
N PHE A 215 23.55 -3.52 -8.06
CA PHE A 215 22.17 -3.69 -8.55
C PHE A 215 21.12 -3.52 -7.44
N SER A 216 21.36 -4.08 -6.24
CA SER A 216 20.45 -3.96 -5.10
C SER A 216 20.19 -2.50 -4.73
N ASP A 217 21.23 -1.70 -4.59
CA ASP A 217 21.10 -0.28 -4.21
C ASP A 217 20.38 0.52 -5.29
N ARG A 218 20.67 0.26 -6.57
CA ARG A 218 19.95 0.90 -7.69
C ARG A 218 18.47 0.49 -7.73
N LEU A 219 18.15 -0.77 -7.42
CA LEU A 219 16.78 -1.25 -7.36
C LEU A 219 15.99 -0.61 -6.22
N VAL A 220 16.59 -0.55 -5.03
CA VAL A 220 16.01 0.13 -3.88
C VAL A 220 15.83 1.61 -4.21
N GLY A 221 16.88 2.30 -4.68
CA GLY A 221 16.82 3.71 -5.04
C GLY A 221 15.74 4.02 -6.08
N PHE A 222 15.64 3.19 -7.14
CA PHE A 222 14.57 3.32 -8.15
C PHE A 222 13.17 3.24 -7.53
N ALA A 223 12.95 2.31 -6.60
CA ALA A 223 11.65 2.14 -5.97
C ALA A 223 11.34 3.17 -4.89
N LEU A 224 12.37 3.75 -4.27
CA LEU A 224 12.23 4.79 -3.25
C LEU A 224 12.06 6.20 -3.82
N ALA A 225 12.49 6.45 -5.07
CA ALA A 225 12.40 7.76 -5.70
C ALA A 225 11.00 8.42 -5.58
N PRO A 226 9.86 7.71 -5.80
CA PRO A 226 8.54 8.32 -5.64
C PRO A 226 8.16 8.71 -4.20
N PHE A 227 8.84 8.15 -3.18
CA PHE A 227 8.62 8.55 -1.79
C PHE A 227 9.35 9.85 -1.44
N ASP A 228 10.45 10.12 -2.14
CA ASP A 228 11.35 11.24 -1.91
C ASP A 228 10.97 12.44 -2.81
N GLU A 229 10.12 12.22 -3.83
CA GLU A 229 9.47 13.29 -4.59
C GLU A 229 8.47 14.08 -3.71
N PRO A 230 8.56 15.42 -3.69
CA PRO A 230 7.52 16.25 -3.10
C PRO A 230 6.25 16.06 -3.94
N GLU A 231 5.23 15.43 -3.37
CA GLU A 231 3.94 15.32 -4.06
C GLU A 231 3.25 16.68 -4.14
N PRO A 232 2.39 16.89 -5.14
CA PRO A 232 1.56 18.09 -5.21
C PRO A 232 0.69 18.23 -3.94
N ASP A 233 0.92 19.30 -3.18
CA ASP A 233 0.25 19.56 -1.89
C ASP A 233 -1.28 19.49 -1.99
N ALA A 234 -1.85 19.96 -3.11
CA ALA A 234 -3.29 20.14 -3.26
C ALA A 234 -4.14 18.86 -3.09
N THR A 235 -3.70 17.69 -3.59
CA THR A 235 -4.50 16.46 -3.47
C THR A 235 -4.43 15.86 -2.07
N ARG A 236 -3.25 15.94 -1.44
CA ARG A 236 -3.07 15.50 -0.05
C ARG A 236 -3.84 16.37 0.90
N ASP A 237 -3.78 17.69 0.71
CA ASP A 237 -4.46 18.64 1.57
C ASP A 237 -5.98 18.50 1.49
N ARG A 238 -6.52 18.28 0.28
CA ARG A 238 -7.95 17.94 0.12
C ARG A 238 -8.35 16.67 0.87
N THR A 239 -7.50 15.65 0.85
CA THR A 239 -7.76 14.38 1.55
C THR A 239 -7.64 14.55 3.07
N ARG A 240 -6.64 15.29 3.56
CA ARG A 240 -6.50 15.64 4.99
C ARG A 240 -7.69 16.46 5.47
N GLN A 241 -8.14 17.42 4.66
CA GLN A 241 -9.32 18.22 4.97
C GLN A 241 -10.58 17.36 5.04
N LEU A 242 -10.77 16.44 4.09
CA LEU A 242 -11.88 15.49 4.15
C LEU A 242 -11.85 14.69 5.46
N LEU A 243 -10.70 14.13 5.85
CA LEU A 243 -10.59 13.33 7.08
C LEU A 243 -10.87 14.16 8.33
N ALA A 244 -10.41 15.41 8.38
CA ALA A 244 -10.72 16.33 9.47
C ALA A 244 -12.22 16.63 9.56
N ASP A 245 -12.86 16.92 8.41
CA ASP A 245 -14.30 17.19 8.35
C ASP A 245 -15.12 15.96 8.74
N LEU A 246 -14.74 14.76 8.29
CA LEU A 246 -15.38 13.51 8.68
C LEU A 246 -15.22 13.21 10.17
N SER A 247 -14.05 13.51 10.75
CA SER A 247 -13.84 13.41 12.18
C SER A 247 -14.69 14.41 12.95
N ALA A 248 -14.84 15.65 12.47
CA ALA A 248 -15.74 16.63 13.10
C ALA A 248 -17.21 16.19 13.04
N LEU A 249 -17.63 15.60 11.92
CA LEU A 249 -18.99 15.07 11.71
C LEU A 249 -19.25 13.72 12.39
N ALA A 250 -18.24 13.09 12.99
CA ALA A 250 -18.36 11.78 13.60
C ALA A 250 -19.25 11.81 14.85
N THR A 251 -20.23 10.90 14.90
CA THR A 251 -21.07 10.69 16.08
C THR A 251 -20.27 10.06 17.24
N PRO A 252 -20.70 10.19 18.51
CA PRO A 252 -20.04 9.51 19.63
C PRO A 252 -19.88 8.01 19.41
N ARG A 253 -20.92 7.35 18.88
CA ARG A 253 -20.89 5.92 18.54
C ARG A 253 -19.83 5.58 17.48
N GLN A 254 -19.67 6.43 16.45
CA GLN A 254 -18.64 6.23 15.43
C GLN A 254 -17.23 6.40 16.00
N ARG A 255 -17.02 7.35 16.91
CA ARG A 255 -15.74 7.56 17.60
C ARG A 255 -15.35 6.34 18.43
N GLU A 256 -16.27 5.85 19.24
CA GLU A 256 -16.07 4.65 20.06
C GLU A 256 -15.80 3.43 19.18
N HIS A 257 -16.54 3.27 18.08
CA HIS A 257 -16.32 2.16 17.14
C HIS A 257 -14.94 2.21 16.50
N LEU A 258 -14.52 3.38 16.01
CA LEU A 258 -13.20 3.59 15.42
C LEU A 258 -12.09 3.33 16.45
N ALA A 259 -12.21 3.90 17.65
CA ALA A 259 -11.24 3.71 18.74
C ALA A 259 -11.12 2.24 19.14
N ARG A 260 -12.24 1.53 19.26
CA ARG A 260 -12.24 0.09 19.54
C ARG A 260 -11.54 -0.70 18.45
N ARG A 261 -11.86 -0.44 17.17
CA ARG A 261 -11.27 -1.14 16.03
C ARG A 261 -9.75 -0.90 15.91
N LEU A 262 -9.30 0.33 16.19
CA LEU A 262 -7.86 0.66 16.25
C LEU A 262 -7.15 -0.11 17.37
N GLY A 263 -7.77 -0.22 18.55
CA GLY A 263 -7.25 -1.02 19.66
C GLY A 263 -7.19 -2.52 19.36
N GLU A 264 -8.29 -3.08 18.82
CA GLU A 264 -8.36 -4.49 18.40
C GLU A 264 -7.27 -4.82 17.37
N LEU A 265 -7.05 -3.94 16.40
CA LEU A 265 -5.96 -4.13 15.43
C LEU A 265 -4.58 -4.04 16.11
N ALA A 266 -4.36 -3.09 17.02
CA ALA A 266 -3.10 -2.98 17.73
C ALA A 266 -2.77 -4.25 18.52
N ASP A 267 -3.76 -4.82 19.21
CA ASP A 267 -3.62 -6.06 19.97
C ASP A 267 -3.37 -7.26 19.04
N GLU A 268 -4.03 -7.32 17.88
CA GLU A 268 -3.77 -8.34 16.86
C GLU A 268 -2.33 -8.25 16.30
N LEU A 269 -1.80 -7.03 16.08
CA LEU A 269 -0.42 -6.84 15.64
C LEU A 269 0.60 -7.26 16.71
N ASP A 270 0.34 -7.00 17.99
CA ASP A 270 1.22 -7.46 19.08
C ASP A 270 1.19 -8.99 19.25
N ALA A 271 0.03 -9.61 19.10
CA ALA A 271 -0.10 -11.06 19.08
C ALA A 271 0.72 -11.66 17.92
N LEU A 272 0.68 -11.04 16.74
CA LEU A 272 1.51 -11.43 15.60
C LEU A 272 2.99 -11.11 15.79
N ALA A 273 3.36 -10.10 16.56
CA ALA A 273 4.77 -9.85 16.85
C ALA A 273 5.39 -10.97 17.72
N THR A 274 4.57 -11.61 18.56
CA THR A 274 5.01 -12.61 19.56
C THR A 274 4.77 -14.06 19.15
N SER A 275 3.88 -14.33 18.18
CA SER A 275 3.66 -15.70 17.71
C SER A 275 4.87 -16.21 16.92
N ARG A 276 5.19 -17.50 17.07
CA ARG A 276 6.23 -18.18 16.29
C ARG A 276 5.72 -18.55 14.90
#